data_AF-G9KK50-F1
#
_entry.id   AF-G9KK50-F1
#
_cell.length_a   1.000
_cell.length_b   1.000
_cell.length_c   1.000
_cell.angle_alpha   90.00
_cell.angle_beta   90.00
_cell.angle_gamma   90.00
#
_symmetry.space_group_name_H-M   'P 1'
#
loop_
_entity.id
_entity.type
_entity.pdbx_description
1 polymer ?
#
loop_
_entity_poly.entity_id
_entity_poly.type
_entity_poly.pdbx_seq_one_letter_code
_entity_poly.pdbx_strand_id
1 'polypeptide(L)'
;GSLSKDQIYPMKLKGISICYSALKSALCGNYVSFGVFKLYGDNHFDNVLQAFVKMLLSVSHSDLLQYRKLSQSYYPLLECLTQDHMSFITNLEPPVLLYVLTSISEGLTTLDTVVSSSCCTSLDYIVTYLFKHIAKEGKKPLRCREATQAGQRLLHFMQQNPDVLQQMMSVLMNTIVFEDCRNQWSVSRPLLGLILLNEKYFSELRASLINSQPLPKQEVLAQCFRNLMEGVEQNLLVKNRDRFTQNLSVFRRDVAEALRSDGSSEPCSLDMM
;
A
#
# COMPACT_ATOMS: atom_id res chain seq x y z
N GLY A 1 -4.33 21.10 28.33
CA GLY A 1 -5.64 21.56 27.86
C GLY A 1 -5.90 20.95 26.51
N SER A 2 -6.98 20.17 26.37
CA SER A 2 -7.41 19.65 25.07
C SER A 2 -7.91 20.81 24.21
N LEU A 3 -7.25 21.05 23.08
CA LEU A 3 -7.73 21.98 22.06
C LEU A 3 -9.10 21.50 21.56
N SER A 4 -10.04 22.42 21.34
CA SER A 4 -11.34 22.06 20.74
C SER A 4 -11.15 21.60 19.29
N LYS A 5 -12.01 20.70 18.79
CA LYS A 5 -11.91 20.15 17.42
C LYS A 5 -11.79 21.25 16.35
N ASP A 6 -12.49 22.37 16.53
CA ASP A 6 -12.46 23.51 15.61
C ASP A 6 -11.14 24.32 15.66
N GLN A 7 -10.41 24.28 16.78
CA GLN A 7 -9.13 24.98 16.96
C GLN A 7 -7.90 24.13 16.65
N ILE A 8 -8.02 22.79 16.69
CA ILE A 8 -6.92 21.87 16.37
C ILE A 8 -6.37 22.13 14.97
N TYR A 9 -7.25 22.35 13.99
CA TYR A 9 -6.82 22.59 12.62
C TYR A 9 -6.00 23.89 12.45
N PRO A 10 -6.53 25.09 12.78
CA PRO A 10 -5.79 26.33 12.60
C PRO A 10 -4.54 26.44 13.48
N MET A 11 -4.57 25.89 14.71
CA MET A 11 -3.48 26.08 15.67
C MET A 11 -2.35 25.04 15.56
N LYS A 12 -2.61 23.87 14.96
CA LYS A 12 -1.64 22.78 14.88
C LYS A 12 -1.54 22.18 13.48
N LEU A 13 -2.64 21.64 12.95
CA LEU A 13 -2.59 20.81 11.73
C LEU A 13 -2.25 21.61 10.48
N LYS A 14 -2.68 22.87 10.38
CA LYS A 14 -2.34 23.75 9.26
C LYS A 14 -0.83 23.97 9.16
N GLY A 15 -0.15 24.20 10.28
CA GLY A 15 1.30 24.35 10.32
C GLY A 15 2.01 23.06 9.89
N ILE A 16 1.58 21.92 10.42
CA ILE A 16 2.13 20.60 10.05
C ILE A 16 1.96 20.33 8.55
N SER A 17 0.79 20.63 7.97
CA SER A 17 0.53 20.45 6.54
C SER A 17 1.45 21.29 5.65
N ILE A 18 1.74 22.53 6.07
CA ILE A 18 2.71 23.39 5.36
C ILE A 18 4.11 22.81 5.46
N CYS A 19 4.54 22.37 6.65
CA CYS A 19 5.83 21.72 6.85
C CYS A 19 5.99 20.47 5.98
N TYR A 20 4.96 19.62 5.88
CA TYR A 20 4.99 18.44 5.01
C TYR A 20 5.10 18.81 3.53
N SER A 21 4.36 19.83 3.09
CA SER A 21 4.43 20.31 1.70
C SER A 21 5.79 20.90 1.35
N ALA A 22 6.39 21.64 2.29
CA ALA A 22 7.73 22.20 2.15
C ALA A 22 8.79 21.09 2.09
N LEU A 23 8.71 20.10 2.99
CA LEU A 23 9.61 18.96 3.01
C LEU A 23 9.50 18.14 1.71
N LYS A 24 8.28 17.85 1.26
CA LYS A 24 8.07 17.16 -0.03
C LYS A 24 8.74 17.91 -1.17
N SER A 25 8.55 19.22 -1.25
CA SER A 25 9.13 20.06 -2.31
C SER A 25 10.67 20.06 -2.26
N ALA A 26 11.24 20.05 -1.05
CA ALA A 26 12.68 19.95 -0.86
C ALA A 26 13.24 18.59 -1.31
N LEU A 27 12.54 17.49 -1.04
CA LEU A 27 12.96 16.13 -1.40
C LEU A 27 12.80 15.85 -2.90
N CYS A 28 11.63 16.15 -3.48
CA CYS A 28 11.35 15.84 -4.90
C CYS A 28 11.99 16.83 -5.88
N GLY A 29 12.27 18.06 -5.46
CA GLY A 29 12.61 19.14 -6.36
C GLY A 29 14.04 19.11 -6.92
N ASN A 30 14.87 18.13 -6.51
CA ASN A 30 16.29 18.06 -6.82
C ASN A 30 17.06 19.36 -6.49
N TYR A 31 16.51 20.21 -5.61
CA TYR A 31 17.11 21.48 -5.22
C TYR A 31 18.31 21.31 -4.28
N VAL A 32 18.34 20.20 -3.54
CA VAL A 32 19.34 19.94 -2.50
C VAL A 32 19.93 18.55 -2.70
N SER A 33 21.26 18.48 -2.78
CA SER A 33 21.98 17.20 -2.82
C SER A 33 22.19 16.66 -1.40
N PHE A 34 21.16 16.02 -0.83
CA PHE A 34 21.19 15.53 0.56
C PHE A 34 22.34 14.56 0.87
N GLY A 35 22.85 13.83 -0.13
CA GLY A 35 24.03 12.96 0.04
C GLY A 35 25.31 13.71 0.43
N VAL A 36 25.38 15.01 0.12
CA VAL A 36 26.53 15.86 0.41
C VAL A 36 26.57 16.26 1.89
N PHE A 37 25.42 16.34 2.56
CA PHE A 37 25.33 16.76 3.98
C PHE A 37 26.10 15.78 4.86
N LYS A 38 25.92 14.47 4.65
CA LYS A 38 26.63 13.42 5.38
C LYS A 38 28.15 13.46 5.13
N LEU A 39 28.60 13.89 3.95
CA LEU A 39 30.03 14.02 3.63
C LEU A 39 30.70 15.17 4.39
N TYR A 40 29.96 16.23 4.69
CA TYR A 40 30.45 17.38 5.45
C TYR A 40 30.12 17.31 6.96
N GLY A 41 29.56 16.19 7.44
CA GLY A 41 29.16 16.04 8.84
C GLY A 41 27.96 16.93 9.23
N ASP A 42 27.16 17.34 8.25
CA ASP A 42 25.97 18.16 8.46
C ASP A 42 24.78 17.27 8.83
N ASN A 43 24.22 17.51 10.03
CA ASN A 43 23.08 16.77 10.59
C ASN A 43 21.71 17.44 10.35
N HIS A 44 21.63 18.53 9.57
CA HIS A 44 20.38 19.26 9.32
C HIS A 44 19.33 18.37 8.64
N PHE A 45 19.75 17.51 7.71
CA PHE A 45 18.82 16.59 7.05
C PHE A 45 18.20 15.61 8.05
N ASP A 46 19.02 15.00 8.91
CA ASP A 46 18.56 14.10 9.96
C ASP A 46 17.64 14.83 10.96
N ASN A 47 17.97 16.07 11.32
CA ASN A 47 17.13 16.90 12.19
C ASN A 47 15.75 17.18 11.57
N VAL A 48 15.68 17.44 10.26
CA VAL A 48 14.42 17.64 9.53
C VAL A 48 13.59 16.35 9.51
N LEU A 49 14.21 15.20 9.26
CA LEU A 49 13.54 13.90 9.31
C LEU A 49 13.03 13.55 10.72
N GLN A 50 13.79 13.88 11.76
CA GLN A 50 13.34 13.72 13.14
C GLN A 50 12.19 14.66 13.50
N ALA A 51 12.20 15.90 12.99
CA ALA A 51 11.07 16.82 13.13
C ALA A 51 9.81 16.27 12.42
N PHE A 52 9.97 15.67 11.24
CA PHE A 52 8.88 14.96 10.54
C PHE A 52 8.28 13.85 11.42
N VAL A 53 9.10 12.97 12.01
CA VAL A 53 8.62 11.90 12.90
C VAL A 53 7.89 12.45 14.12
N LYS A 54 8.41 13.51 14.74
CA LYS A 54 7.74 14.16 15.87
C LYS A 54 6.38 14.74 15.49
N MET A 55 6.28 15.37 14.32
CA MET A 55 5.00 15.87 13.80
C MET A 55 4.04 14.72 13.50
N LEU A 56 4.53 13.62 12.91
CA LEU A 56 3.76 12.43 12.59
C LEU A 56 3.09 11.83 13.83
N LEU A 57 3.89 11.58 14.88
CA LEU A 57 3.41 11.02 16.14
C LEU A 57 2.48 11.97 16.91
N SER A 58 2.48 13.26 16.58
CA SER A 58 1.59 14.23 17.20
C SER A 58 0.17 14.24 16.61
N VAL A 59 -0.06 13.56 15.48
CA VAL A 59 -1.32 13.55 14.74
C VAL A 59 -1.96 12.17 14.86
N SER A 60 -3.26 12.10 15.12
CA SER A 60 -3.99 10.82 15.11
C SER A 60 -4.30 10.37 13.69
N HIS A 61 -4.43 9.06 13.44
CA HIS A 61 -4.83 8.55 12.13
C HIS A 61 -6.19 9.10 11.67
N SER A 62 -7.12 9.27 12.61
CA SER A 62 -8.43 9.88 12.35
C SER A 62 -8.32 11.32 11.83
N ASP A 63 -7.50 12.16 12.48
CA ASP A 63 -7.28 13.54 12.04
C ASP A 63 -6.57 13.57 10.68
N LEU A 64 -5.62 12.66 10.45
CA LEU A 64 -4.87 12.57 9.21
C LEU A 64 -5.78 12.42 7.99
N LEU A 65 -6.86 11.63 8.13
CA LEU A 65 -7.84 11.37 7.08
C LEU A 65 -8.97 12.40 7.03
N GLN A 66 -9.39 12.94 8.18
CA GLN A 66 -10.48 13.91 8.26
C GLN A 66 -10.12 15.24 7.59
N TYR A 67 -8.87 15.71 7.75
CA TYR A 67 -8.44 17.00 7.23
C TYR A 67 -7.77 16.85 5.86
N ARG A 68 -8.54 17.09 4.79
CA ARG A 68 -8.10 16.95 3.39
C ARG A 68 -6.74 17.59 3.05
N LYS A 69 -6.47 18.81 3.55
CA LYS A 69 -5.18 19.48 3.29
C LYS A 69 -4.01 18.75 3.96
N LEU A 70 -4.25 18.16 5.13
CA LEU A 70 -3.26 17.38 5.85
C LEU A 70 -2.99 16.07 5.10
N SER A 71 -4.02 15.30 4.72
CA SER A 71 -3.86 14.07 3.95
C SER A 71 -3.10 14.31 2.64
N GLN A 72 -3.50 15.33 1.88
CA GLN A 72 -2.87 15.67 0.59
C GLN A 72 -1.44 16.22 0.71
N SER A 73 -0.98 16.56 1.92
CA SER A 73 0.42 16.93 2.17
C SER A 73 1.24 15.77 2.73
N TYR A 74 0.65 14.94 3.59
CA TYR A 74 1.31 13.80 4.21
C TYR A 74 1.55 12.63 3.25
N TYR A 75 0.51 12.12 2.58
CA TYR A 75 0.65 10.89 1.79
C TYR A 75 1.59 11.05 0.60
N PRO A 76 1.57 12.17 -0.15
CA PRO A 76 2.56 12.40 -1.20
C PRO A 76 4.00 12.63 -0.68
N LEU A 77 4.15 13.12 0.56
CA LEU A 77 5.46 13.17 1.22
C LEU A 77 5.94 11.77 1.57
N LEU A 78 5.06 10.92 2.12
CA LEU A 78 5.37 9.53 2.45
C LEU A 78 5.76 8.73 1.20
N GLU A 79 5.09 8.95 0.09
CA GLU A 79 5.45 8.37 -1.22
C GLU A 79 6.89 8.72 -1.60
N CYS A 80 7.27 10.00 -1.51
CA CYS A 80 8.65 10.42 -1.79
C CYS A 80 9.67 9.79 -0.82
N LEU A 81 9.34 9.71 0.47
CA LEU A 81 10.22 9.09 1.46
C LEU A 81 10.41 7.59 1.22
N THR A 82 9.35 6.87 0.84
CA THR A 82 9.41 5.43 0.54
C THR A 82 10.11 5.14 -0.79
N GLN A 83 10.07 6.08 -1.74
CA GLN A 83 10.77 5.97 -3.01
C GLN A 83 12.29 6.13 -2.87
N ASP A 84 12.73 7.27 -2.34
CA ASP A 84 14.15 7.69 -2.41
C ASP A 84 14.89 7.54 -1.08
N HIS A 85 14.14 7.51 0.05
CA HIS A 85 14.69 7.47 1.41
C HIS A 85 14.21 6.25 2.20
N MET A 86 14.01 5.12 1.53
CA MET A 86 13.52 3.88 2.17
C MET A 86 14.39 3.42 3.35
N SER A 87 15.70 3.67 3.28
CA SER A 87 16.63 3.39 4.38
C SER A 87 16.27 4.15 5.68
N PHE A 88 15.75 5.36 5.59
CA PHE A 88 15.23 6.09 6.75
C PHE A 88 13.99 5.41 7.32
N ILE A 89 13.01 5.08 6.48
CA ILE A 89 11.75 4.41 6.89
C ILE A 89 12.04 3.09 7.62
N THR A 90 12.96 2.27 7.09
CA THR A 90 13.33 0.98 7.70
C THR A 90 14.11 1.10 9.02
N ASN A 91 14.66 2.28 9.32
CA ASN A 91 15.41 2.56 10.55
C ASN A 91 14.57 3.28 11.61
N LEU A 92 13.29 3.58 11.31
CA LEU A 92 12.35 4.09 12.29
C LEU A 92 12.15 3.08 13.42
N GLU A 93 11.85 3.58 14.61
CA GLU A 93 11.48 2.73 15.73
C GLU A 93 10.20 1.93 15.41
N PRO A 94 10.06 0.67 15.90
CA PRO A 94 8.92 -0.19 15.58
C PRO A 94 7.53 0.46 15.75
N PRO A 95 7.27 1.27 16.80
CA PRO A 95 5.97 1.95 16.94
C PRO A 95 5.70 2.99 15.85
N VAL A 96 6.74 3.68 15.38
CA VAL A 96 6.63 4.69 14.31
C VAL A 96 6.43 4.01 12.96
N LEU A 97 7.16 2.91 12.71
CA LEU A 97 6.97 2.12 11.51
C LEU A 97 5.56 1.52 11.44
N LEU A 98 5.05 1.00 12.56
CA LEU A 98 3.67 0.54 12.67
C LEU A 98 2.68 1.67 12.37
N TYR A 99 2.89 2.87 12.94
CA TYR A 99 2.06 4.05 12.65
C TYR A 99 2.01 4.32 11.14
N VAL A 100 3.16 4.34 10.47
CA VAL A 100 3.27 4.59 9.02
C VAL A 100 2.48 3.54 8.24
N LEU A 101 2.67 2.26 8.55
CA LEU A 101 1.98 1.17 7.85
C LEU A 101 0.46 1.20 8.09
N THR A 102 0.02 1.43 9.32
CA THR A 102 -1.40 1.62 9.64
C THR A 102 -1.97 2.82 8.87
N SER A 103 -1.25 3.94 8.79
CA SER A 103 -1.68 5.10 8.00
C SER A 103 -1.83 4.79 6.51
N ILE A 104 -0.93 3.98 5.94
CA ILE A 104 -1.05 3.51 4.56
C ILE A 104 -2.32 2.67 4.41
N SER A 105 -2.52 1.69 5.30
CA SER A 105 -3.69 0.79 5.29
C SER A 105 -5.01 1.56 5.33
N GLU A 106 -5.15 2.54 6.23
CA GLU A 106 -6.34 3.38 6.29
C GLU A 106 -6.44 4.35 5.10
N GLY A 107 -5.32 4.84 4.57
CA GLY A 107 -5.29 5.69 3.39
C GLY A 107 -5.74 4.98 2.10
N LEU A 108 -5.55 3.66 2.01
CA LEU A 108 -5.97 2.83 0.87
C LEU A 108 -7.50 2.81 0.70
N THR A 109 -8.26 2.87 1.79
CA THR A 109 -9.74 2.84 1.79
C THR A 109 -10.38 4.21 1.54
N THR A 110 -9.57 5.26 1.34
CA THR A 110 -10.08 6.61 1.12
C THR A 110 -10.62 6.80 -0.29
N LEU A 111 -11.70 7.60 -0.41
CA LEU A 111 -12.29 7.96 -1.71
C LEU A 111 -11.47 9.02 -2.48
N ASP A 112 -10.53 9.70 -1.82
CA ASP A 112 -9.65 10.67 -2.49
C ASP A 112 -8.60 9.90 -3.31
N THR A 113 -8.77 9.93 -4.63
CA THR A 113 -7.92 9.19 -5.58
C THR A 113 -6.44 9.55 -5.48
N VAL A 114 -6.11 10.77 -5.08
CA VAL A 114 -4.71 11.21 -4.90
C VAL A 114 -4.10 10.52 -3.68
N VAL A 115 -4.84 10.49 -2.56
CA VAL A 115 -4.39 9.85 -1.32
C VAL A 115 -4.26 8.33 -1.53
N SER A 116 -5.31 7.69 -2.04
CA SER A 116 -5.31 6.25 -2.31
C SER A 116 -4.17 5.84 -3.26
N SER A 117 -3.92 6.63 -4.32
CA SER A 117 -2.81 6.36 -5.25
C SER A 117 -1.43 6.55 -4.60
N SER A 118 -1.27 7.57 -3.74
CA SER A 118 -0.02 7.80 -3.01
C SER A 118 0.26 6.63 -2.04
N CYS A 119 -0.78 6.13 -1.36
CA CYS A 119 -0.67 4.95 -0.49
C CYS A 119 -0.31 3.69 -1.27
N CYS A 120 -0.95 3.44 -2.41
CA CYS A 120 -0.65 2.30 -3.26
C CYS A 120 0.81 2.32 -3.74
N THR A 121 1.28 3.49 -4.16
CA THR A 121 2.66 3.68 -4.64
C THR A 121 3.68 3.52 -3.51
N SER A 122 3.40 4.12 -2.34
CA SER A 122 4.21 3.95 -1.14
C SER A 122 4.32 2.48 -0.74
N LEU A 123 3.20 1.76 -0.77
CA LEU A 123 3.16 0.34 -0.45
C LEU A 123 3.92 -0.50 -1.48
N ASP A 124 3.80 -0.21 -2.77
CA ASP A 124 4.57 -0.91 -3.81
C ASP A 124 6.08 -0.72 -3.60
N TYR A 125 6.55 0.47 -3.22
CA TYR A 125 7.95 0.69 -2.88
C TYR A 125 8.40 -0.12 -1.66
N ILE A 126 7.60 -0.14 -0.58
CA ILE A 126 7.90 -0.90 0.64
C ILE A 126 8.00 -2.40 0.34
N VAL A 127 7.00 -2.94 -0.36
CA VAL A 127 6.91 -4.34 -0.74
C VAL A 127 8.00 -4.74 -1.72
N THR A 128 8.32 -3.87 -2.69
CA THR A 128 9.45 -4.08 -3.61
C THR A 128 10.76 -4.16 -2.86
N TYR A 129 10.96 -3.28 -1.89
CA TYR A 129 12.16 -3.26 -1.07
C TYR A 129 12.29 -4.57 -0.29
N LEU A 130 11.22 -5.00 0.40
CA LEU A 130 11.15 -6.29 1.10
C LEU A 130 11.48 -7.46 0.18
N PHE A 131 10.81 -7.56 -0.98
CA PHE A 131 10.99 -8.65 -1.92
C PHE A 131 12.44 -8.73 -2.43
N LYS A 132 13.06 -7.58 -2.75
CA LYS A 132 14.47 -7.51 -3.14
C LYS A 132 15.42 -7.99 -2.04
N HIS A 133 15.08 -7.79 -0.77
CA HIS A 133 15.91 -8.23 0.35
C HIS A 133 15.80 -9.73 0.59
N ILE A 134 14.58 -10.29 0.57
CA ILE A 134 14.35 -11.74 0.69
C ILE A 134 15.04 -12.50 -0.46
N ALA A 135 14.88 -12.02 -1.71
CA ALA A 135 15.52 -12.65 -2.87
C ALA A 135 17.06 -12.63 -2.83
N LYS A 136 17.66 -11.72 -2.06
CA LYS A 136 19.12 -11.58 -1.91
C LYS A 136 19.70 -12.42 -0.76
N GLU A 137 18.90 -12.92 0.18
CA GLU A 137 19.40 -13.76 1.27
C GLU A 137 20.07 -15.06 0.78
N GLY A 138 19.75 -15.51 -0.44
CA GLY A 138 20.40 -16.66 -1.10
C GLY A 138 21.70 -16.36 -1.86
N LYS A 139 22.07 -15.10 -2.10
CA LYS A 139 23.26 -14.73 -2.90
C LYS A 139 24.02 -13.58 -2.24
N LYS A 140 25.05 -13.89 -1.44
CA LYS A 140 25.97 -12.88 -0.86
C LYS A 140 26.66 -12.06 -1.95
N PRO A 141 26.73 -10.72 -1.78
CA PRO A 141 28.03 -10.06 -1.92
C PRO A 141 28.34 -9.09 -0.77
N LEU A 142 29.61 -9.06 -0.38
CA LEU A 142 30.22 -8.38 0.78
C LEU A 142 30.22 -6.84 0.75
N ARG A 143 29.50 -6.16 -0.16
CA ARG A 143 29.68 -4.71 -0.41
C ARG A 143 28.58 -3.77 0.09
N CYS A 144 27.50 -4.26 0.70
CA CYS A 144 26.40 -3.38 1.12
C CYS A 144 25.82 -3.75 2.50
N ARG A 145 26.67 -3.69 3.54
CA ARG A 145 26.32 -4.16 4.89
C ARG A 145 25.19 -3.35 5.54
N GLU A 146 25.14 -2.03 5.32
CA GLU A 146 24.12 -1.14 5.91
C GLU A 146 22.73 -1.32 5.28
N ALA A 147 22.63 -1.32 3.94
CA ALA A 147 21.35 -1.55 3.25
C ALA A 147 20.81 -2.96 3.52
N THR A 148 21.70 -3.96 3.61
CA THR A 148 21.32 -5.34 3.95
C THR A 148 20.76 -5.44 5.38
N GLN A 149 21.36 -4.74 6.35
CA GLN A 149 20.86 -4.69 7.73
C GLN A 149 19.51 -3.96 7.84
N ALA A 150 19.34 -2.85 7.11
CA ALA A 150 18.09 -2.10 7.08
C ALA A 150 16.92 -2.94 6.52
N GLY A 151 17.16 -3.68 5.43
CA GLY A 151 16.19 -4.64 4.89
C GLY A 151 15.84 -5.79 5.84
N GLN A 152 16.83 -6.31 6.56
CA GLN A 152 16.63 -7.36 7.57
C GLN A 152 15.77 -6.88 8.75
N ARG A 153 15.93 -5.62 9.20
CA ARG A 153 15.09 -5.03 10.25
C ARG A 153 13.63 -4.97 9.84
N LEU A 154 13.35 -4.47 8.64
CA LEU A 154 11.99 -4.41 8.12
C LEU A 154 11.41 -5.82 7.94
N LEU A 155 12.19 -6.76 7.40
CA LEU A 155 11.76 -8.15 7.27
C LEU A 155 11.40 -8.78 8.62
N HIS A 156 12.26 -8.63 9.62
CA HIS A 156 12.01 -9.12 10.97
C HIS A 156 10.76 -8.48 11.59
N PHE A 157 10.60 -7.16 11.42
CA PHE A 157 9.41 -6.45 11.87
C PHE A 157 8.14 -6.99 11.20
N MET A 158 8.17 -7.28 9.89
CA MET A 158 7.05 -7.88 9.16
C MET A 158 6.75 -9.33 9.60
N GLN A 159 7.77 -10.12 9.92
CA GLN A 159 7.59 -11.46 10.47
C GLN A 159 6.94 -11.44 11.86
N GLN A 160 7.21 -10.41 12.66
CA GLN A 160 6.58 -10.21 13.97
C GLN A 160 5.18 -9.61 13.88
N ASN A 161 4.83 -8.96 12.77
CA ASN A 161 3.54 -8.29 12.56
C ASN A 161 2.93 -8.71 11.20
N PRO A 162 2.68 -10.02 10.98
CA PRO A 162 2.20 -10.51 9.68
C PRO A 162 0.81 -9.95 9.34
N ASP A 163 0.00 -9.67 10.36
CA ASP A 163 -1.36 -9.15 10.25
C ASP A 163 -1.43 -7.85 9.45
N VAL A 164 -0.38 -7.03 9.50
CA VAL A 164 -0.32 -5.73 8.81
C VAL A 164 -0.34 -5.91 7.29
N LEU A 165 0.53 -6.78 6.75
CA LEU A 165 0.57 -7.06 5.30
C LEU A 165 -0.69 -7.81 4.86
N GLN A 166 -1.18 -8.72 5.70
CA GLN A 166 -2.41 -9.47 5.46
C GLN A 166 -3.63 -8.54 5.37
N GLN A 167 -3.75 -7.59 6.30
CA GLN A 167 -4.82 -6.59 6.29
C GLN A 167 -4.76 -5.73 5.02
N MET A 168 -3.59 -5.23 4.62
CA MET A 168 -3.46 -4.44 3.39
C MET A 168 -3.84 -5.26 2.15
N MET A 169 -3.45 -6.53 2.07
CA MET A 169 -3.84 -7.42 0.96
C MET A 169 -5.36 -7.59 0.91
N SER A 170 -5.98 -7.84 2.07
CA SER A 170 -7.43 -7.98 2.19
C SER A 170 -8.17 -6.71 1.81
N VAL A 171 -7.69 -5.53 2.24
CA VAL A 171 -8.23 -4.23 1.84
C VAL A 171 -8.19 -4.06 0.32
N LEU A 172 -7.02 -4.25 -0.31
CA LEU A 172 -6.89 -4.10 -1.76
C LEU A 172 -7.79 -5.08 -2.53
N MET A 173 -7.85 -6.35 -2.11
CA MET A 173 -8.71 -7.34 -2.75
C MET A 173 -10.19 -7.01 -2.61
N ASN A 174 -10.63 -6.57 -1.43
CA ASN A 174 -12.01 -6.15 -1.24
C ASN A 174 -12.36 -4.94 -2.10
N THR A 175 -11.47 -3.94 -2.20
CA THR A 175 -11.63 -2.79 -3.09
C THR A 175 -11.71 -3.21 -4.57
N ILE A 176 -10.96 -4.23 -5.00
CA ILE A 176 -11.03 -4.72 -6.39
C ILE A 176 -12.34 -5.47 -6.66
N VAL A 177 -12.78 -6.31 -5.73
CA VAL A 177 -13.90 -7.23 -5.92
C VAL A 177 -15.25 -6.54 -5.71
N PHE A 178 -15.35 -5.67 -4.71
CA PHE A 178 -16.64 -5.13 -4.25
C PHE A 178 -16.83 -3.64 -4.51
N GLU A 179 -15.76 -2.88 -4.74
CA GLU A 179 -15.85 -1.42 -4.92
C GLU A 179 -15.62 -0.99 -6.37
N ASP A 180 -16.06 0.24 -6.69
CA ASP A 180 -15.71 0.91 -7.93
C ASP A 180 -14.24 1.33 -7.91
N CYS A 181 -13.35 0.37 -8.19
CA CYS A 181 -11.90 0.58 -8.22
C CYS A 181 -11.51 1.56 -9.35
N ARG A 182 -11.47 2.87 -9.04
CA ARG A 182 -11.08 3.93 -9.99
C ARG A 182 -9.58 3.94 -10.27
N ASN A 183 -8.77 3.45 -9.34
CA ASN A 183 -7.30 3.49 -9.39
C ASN A 183 -6.70 2.09 -9.63
N GLN A 184 -7.27 1.33 -10.58
CA GLN A 184 -6.89 -0.07 -10.79
C GLN A 184 -5.38 -0.26 -11.04
N TRP A 185 -4.77 0.65 -11.80
CA TRP A 185 -3.32 0.65 -12.08
C TRP A 185 -2.48 0.85 -10.83
N SER A 186 -2.92 1.72 -9.92
CA SER A 186 -2.23 1.98 -8.66
C SER A 186 -2.35 0.77 -7.74
N VAL A 187 -3.53 0.14 -7.67
CA VAL A 187 -3.81 -0.99 -6.77
C VAL A 187 -3.11 -2.29 -7.21
N SER A 188 -2.95 -2.52 -8.52
CA SER A 188 -2.42 -3.79 -9.04
C SER A 188 -0.99 -4.08 -8.60
N ARG A 189 -0.12 -3.07 -8.62
CA ARG A 189 1.32 -3.21 -8.32
C ARG A 189 1.62 -3.62 -6.87
N PRO A 190 1.11 -2.90 -5.84
CA PRO A 190 1.32 -3.31 -4.45
C PRO A 190 0.65 -4.66 -4.17
N LEU A 191 -0.52 -4.93 -4.75
CA LEU A 191 -1.19 -6.22 -4.56
C LEU A 191 -0.35 -7.39 -5.06
N LEU A 192 0.23 -7.31 -6.26
CA LEU A 192 1.12 -8.36 -6.76
C LEU A 192 2.25 -8.63 -5.78
N GLY A 193 2.91 -7.57 -5.30
CA GLY A 193 4.00 -7.74 -4.36
C GLY A 193 3.57 -8.33 -3.01
N LEU A 194 2.39 -7.97 -2.50
CA LEU A 194 1.85 -8.59 -1.30
C LEU A 194 1.57 -10.08 -1.53
N ILE A 195 0.99 -10.45 -2.67
CA ILE A 195 0.71 -11.85 -3.04
C ILE A 195 1.99 -12.67 -3.06
N LEU A 196 3.04 -12.18 -3.74
CA LEU A 196 4.31 -12.89 -3.82
C LEU A 196 5.05 -12.97 -2.47
N LEU A 197 4.85 -12.00 -1.58
CA LEU A 197 5.41 -12.04 -0.22
C LEU A 197 4.64 -12.98 0.71
N ASN A 198 3.35 -13.23 0.47
CA ASN A 198 2.50 -14.01 1.36
C ASN A 198 1.47 -14.86 0.60
N GLU A 199 1.96 -15.81 -0.19
CA GLU A 199 1.13 -16.70 -1.03
C GLU A 199 0.16 -17.55 -0.23
N LYS A 200 0.57 -17.98 0.96
CA LYS A 200 -0.25 -18.79 1.86
C LYS A 200 -1.52 -18.03 2.25
N TYR A 201 -1.36 -16.79 2.73
CA TYR A 201 -2.50 -15.96 3.09
C TYR A 201 -3.37 -15.61 1.88
N PHE A 202 -2.77 -15.31 0.72
CA PHE A 202 -3.54 -15.08 -0.51
C PHE A 202 -4.42 -16.30 -0.86
N SER A 203 -3.89 -17.51 -0.70
CA SER A 203 -4.64 -18.74 -0.93
C SER A 203 -5.81 -18.92 0.04
N GLU A 204 -5.61 -18.58 1.32
CA GLU A 204 -6.65 -18.58 2.36
C GLU A 204 -7.73 -17.51 2.07
N LEU A 205 -7.32 -16.30 1.72
CA LEU A 205 -8.21 -15.20 1.34
C LEU A 205 -9.06 -15.57 0.12
N ARG A 206 -8.44 -16.16 -0.92
CA ARG A 206 -9.13 -16.67 -2.09
C ARG A 206 -10.19 -17.70 -1.71
N ALA A 207 -9.83 -18.69 -0.88
CA ALA A 207 -10.76 -19.73 -0.46
C ALA A 207 -11.93 -19.15 0.34
N SER A 208 -11.66 -18.20 1.24
CA SER A 208 -12.68 -17.49 2.01
C SER A 208 -13.65 -16.72 1.11
N LEU A 209 -13.14 -15.95 0.13
CA LEU A 209 -13.95 -15.21 -0.82
C LEU A 209 -14.82 -16.13 -1.69
N ILE A 210 -14.27 -17.25 -2.18
CA ILE A 210 -15.03 -18.22 -2.99
C ILE A 210 -16.11 -18.90 -2.14
N ASN A 211 -15.75 -19.42 -0.96
CA ASN A 211 -16.67 -20.17 -0.10
C ASN A 211 -17.79 -19.30 0.48
N SER A 212 -17.61 -17.97 0.52
CA SER A 212 -18.67 -17.04 0.91
C SER A 212 -19.80 -16.91 -0.11
N GLN A 213 -19.62 -17.45 -1.33
CA GLN A 213 -20.55 -17.30 -2.44
C GLN A 213 -21.39 -18.58 -2.65
N PRO A 214 -22.60 -18.49 -3.24
CA PRO A 214 -23.42 -19.65 -3.58
C PRO A 214 -22.69 -20.67 -4.46
N LEU A 215 -22.93 -21.96 -4.24
CA LEU A 215 -22.27 -23.08 -4.96
C LEU A 215 -22.14 -22.90 -6.49
N PRO A 216 -23.18 -22.43 -7.22
CA PRO A 216 -23.08 -22.24 -8.68
C PRO A 216 -22.02 -21.21 -9.10
N LYS A 217 -21.75 -20.20 -8.25
CA LYS A 217 -20.78 -19.13 -8.53
C LYS A 217 -19.35 -19.51 -8.12
N GLN A 218 -19.17 -20.52 -7.27
CA GLN A 218 -17.86 -20.86 -6.71
C GLN A 218 -16.86 -21.29 -7.78
N GLU A 219 -17.25 -22.14 -8.73
CA GLU A 219 -16.34 -22.61 -9.79
C GLU A 219 -15.96 -21.47 -10.74
N VAL A 220 -16.91 -20.59 -11.07
CA VAL A 220 -16.65 -19.43 -11.93
C VAL A 220 -15.64 -18.49 -11.26
N LEU A 221 -15.82 -18.22 -9.96
CA LEU A 221 -14.86 -17.39 -9.20
C LEU A 221 -13.50 -18.07 -9.05
N ALA A 222 -13.47 -19.39 -8.84
CA ALA A 222 -12.24 -20.16 -8.81
C ALA A 222 -11.46 -20.01 -10.13
N GLN A 223 -12.16 -20.07 -11.28
CA GLN A 223 -11.55 -19.82 -12.59
C GLN A 223 -11.05 -18.38 -12.73
N CYS A 224 -11.80 -17.38 -12.27
CA CYS A 224 -11.35 -15.99 -12.27
C CYS A 224 -10.02 -15.84 -11.53
N PHE A 225 -9.90 -16.40 -10.33
CA PHE A 225 -8.65 -16.35 -9.55
C PHE A 225 -7.50 -17.14 -10.21
N ARG A 226 -7.78 -18.21 -10.97
CA ARG A 226 -6.76 -18.88 -11.79
C ARG A 226 -6.24 -17.96 -12.89
N ASN A 227 -7.14 -17.32 -13.63
CA ASN A 227 -6.80 -16.37 -14.70
C ASN A 227 -6.02 -15.15 -14.17
N LEU A 228 -6.34 -14.69 -12.95
CA LEU A 228 -5.63 -13.58 -12.30
C LEU A 228 -4.11 -13.85 -12.23
N MET A 229 -3.72 -15.07 -11.91
CA MET A 229 -2.31 -15.47 -11.74
C MET A 229 -1.69 -16.10 -12.99
N GLU A 230 -2.41 -16.16 -14.11
CA GLU A 230 -1.94 -16.80 -15.34
C GLU A 230 -0.73 -16.04 -15.93
N GLY A 231 0.38 -16.77 -16.10
CA GLY A 231 1.62 -16.19 -16.64
C GLY A 231 2.32 -15.20 -15.70
N VAL A 232 1.93 -15.15 -14.41
CA VAL A 232 2.60 -14.35 -13.39
C VAL A 232 3.80 -15.12 -12.83
N GLU A 233 4.97 -14.51 -12.89
CA GLU A 233 6.24 -15.08 -12.41
C GLU A 233 6.54 -14.67 -10.95
N GLN A 234 7.51 -15.34 -10.34
CA GLN A 234 8.03 -15.04 -8.99
C GLN A 234 9.01 -13.86 -8.98
N ASN A 235 8.61 -12.71 -9.50
CA ASN A 235 9.42 -11.48 -9.50
C ASN A 235 8.58 -10.21 -9.61
N LEU A 236 9.19 -9.06 -9.31
CA LEU A 236 8.55 -7.74 -9.42
C LEU A 236 9.10 -6.92 -10.61
N LEU A 237 9.50 -7.58 -11.70
CA LEU A 237 9.91 -6.87 -12.92
C LEU A 237 8.71 -6.17 -13.55
N VAL A 238 8.98 -5.08 -14.28
CA VAL A 238 7.94 -4.27 -14.94
C VAL A 238 7.05 -5.13 -15.83
N LYS A 239 7.64 -6.00 -16.65
CA LYS A 239 6.91 -6.93 -17.52
C LYS A 239 5.91 -7.82 -16.74
N ASN A 240 6.31 -8.32 -15.57
CA ASN A 240 5.46 -9.18 -14.75
C ASN A 240 4.33 -8.38 -14.07
N ARG A 241 4.63 -7.17 -13.60
CA ARG A 241 3.63 -6.23 -13.08
C ARG A 241 2.58 -5.86 -14.11
N ASP A 242 3.01 -5.59 -15.35
CA ASP A 242 2.11 -5.24 -16.44
C ASP A 242 1.21 -6.44 -16.81
N ARG A 243 1.77 -7.66 -16.83
CA ARG A 243 0.99 -8.90 -17.00
C ARG A 243 -0.08 -9.04 -15.92
N PHE A 244 0.29 -8.92 -14.64
CA PHE A 244 -0.67 -9.00 -13.55
C PHE A 244 -1.75 -7.91 -13.63
N THR A 245 -1.38 -6.69 -14.03
CA THR A 245 -2.34 -5.58 -14.18
C THR A 245 -3.36 -5.85 -15.29
N GLN A 246 -2.93 -6.45 -16.40
CA GLN A 246 -3.83 -6.88 -17.48
C GLN A 246 -4.78 -7.97 -16.99
N ASN A 247 -4.26 -9.00 -16.32
CA ASN A 247 -5.07 -10.07 -15.74
C ASN A 247 -6.09 -9.53 -14.72
N LEU A 248 -5.69 -8.56 -13.89
CA LEU A 248 -6.57 -7.92 -12.91
C LEU A 248 -7.75 -7.19 -13.57
N SER A 249 -7.54 -6.61 -14.75
CA SER A 249 -8.58 -5.94 -15.52
C SER A 249 -9.67 -6.91 -15.97
N VAL A 250 -9.23 -8.08 -16.45
CA VAL A 250 -10.10 -9.20 -16.86
C VAL A 250 -10.80 -9.78 -15.64
N PHE A 251 -10.04 -10.10 -14.59
CA PHE A 251 -10.55 -10.61 -13.31
C PHE A 251 -11.69 -9.76 -12.77
N ARG A 252 -11.50 -8.44 -12.68
CA ARG A 252 -12.52 -7.54 -12.13
C ARG A 252 -13.82 -7.58 -12.94
N ARG A 253 -13.72 -7.58 -14.27
CA ARG A 253 -14.90 -7.64 -15.16
C ARG A 253 -15.64 -8.96 -14.96
N ASP A 254 -14.92 -10.07 -15.01
CA ASP A 254 -15.49 -11.41 -14.95
C ASP A 254 -16.10 -11.71 -13.57
N VAL A 255 -15.46 -11.26 -12.49
CA VAL A 255 -16.01 -11.34 -11.12
C VAL A 255 -17.26 -10.49 -10.97
N ALA A 256 -17.26 -9.24 -11.49
CA ALA A 256 -18.45 -8.41 -11.44
C ALA A 256 -19.63 -9.02 -12.21
N GLU A 257 -19.37 -9.72 -13.32
CA GLU A 257 -20.39 -10.47 -14.07
C GLU A 257 -20.90 -11.68 -13.28
N ALA A 258 -20.00 -12.50 -12.72
CA ALA A 258 -20.35 -13.66 -11.92
C ALA A 258 -21.19 -13.28 -10.69
N LEU A 259 -20.89 -12.15 -10.05
CA LEU A 259 -21.64 -11.65 -8.90
C LEU A 259 -23.01 -11.09 -9.29
N ARG A 260 -23.14 -10.43 -10.46
CA ARG A 260 -24.39 -9.83 -10.95
C ARG A 260 -25.45 -10.82 -11.44
N SER A 261 -25.12 -12.08 -11.71
CA SER A 261 -26.00 -13.08 -12.35
C SER A 261 -27.25 -13.52 -11.53
N ASP A 262 -27.70 -12.74 -10.55
CA ASP A 262 -28.86 -13.04 -9.68
C ASP A 262 -30.24 -12.80 -10.34
N GLY A 263 -30.35 -12.72 -11.67
CA GLY A 263 -31.56 -12.17 -12.31
C GLY A 263 -32.21 -12.90 -13.49
N SER A 264 -31.65 -13.96 -14.07
CA SER A 264 -32.22 -14.49 -15.32
C SER A 264 -31.95 -15.97 -15.58
N SER A 265 -32.76 -16.84 -14.97
CA SER A 265 -33.00 -18.23 -15.40
C SER A 265 -34.13 -18.81 -14.51
N GLU A 266 -35.41 -18.51 -14.76
CA GLU A 266 -36.42 -19.26 -15.58
C GLU A 266 -37.51 -19.87 -14.65
N PRO A 267 -38.71 -20.31 -15.11
CA PRO A 267 -39.63 -19.77 -16.12
C PRO A 267 -41.12 -19.83 -15.66
N CYS A 268 -42.04 -19.12 -16.32
CA CYS A 268 -43.46 -19.52 -16.36
C CYS A 268 -44.02 -19.28 -17.76
N SER A 269 -43.63 -20.14 -18.69
CA SER A 269 -44.42 -20.46 -19.87
C SER A 269 -45.67 -21.20 -19.41
N LEU A 270 -46.71 -20.46 -19.04
CA LEU A 270 -48.08 -20.95 -19.10
C LEU A 270 -48.47 -20.99 -20.57
N ASP A 271 -48.10 -22.09 -21.23
CA ASP A 271 -48.69 -22.44 -22.52
C ASP A 271 -50.14 -22.90 -22.29
N MET A 272 -50.99 -22.38 -23.16
CA MET A 272 -52.44 -22.56 -23.21
C MET A 272 -52.83 -23.95 -23.75
N MET A 273 -54.05 -24.34 -23.34
CA MET A 273 -54.94 -25.43 -23.82
C MET A 273 -54.92 -26.74 -23.03
#